data_AF-A0A6N7VMT9-F1
#
_entry.id   AF-A0A6N7VMT9-F1
#
_cell.length_a   1.000
_cell.length_b   1.000
_cell.length_c   1.000
_cell.angle_alpha   90.00
_cell.angle_beta   90.00
_cell.angle_gamma   90.00
#
_symmetry.space_group_name_H-M   'P 1'
#
loop_
_entity.id
_entity.type
_entity.pdbx_description
1 polymer ?
#
loop_
_entity_poly.entity_id
_entity_poly.type
_entity_poly.pdbx_seq_one_letter_code
_entity_poly.pdbx_strand_id
1 'polypeptide(L)'
;MEKTFLKLDKTELTPIGTDKEEKITEKQRRYIFVLVRNYADLTKYTPEEARDILTAIYCCENHLLPFSLSDCSQERASDFIEFLLRYTEEWKR
;
A
#
# COMPACT_ATOMS: atom_id res chain seq x y z
N MET A 1 -30.06 -54.31 14.75
CA MET A 1 -29.49 -53.53 13.63
C MET A 1 -29.11 -52.15 14.17
N GLU A 2 -27.93 -52.08 14.76
CA GLU A 2 -27.35 -50.85 15.31
C GLU A 2 -26.91 -49.93 14.16
N LYS A 3 -27.32 -48.66 14.21
CA LYS A 3 -26.81 -47.63 13.31
C LYS A 3 -25.61 -46.97 13.99
N THR A 4 -24.43 -47.50 13.70
CA THR A 4 -23.16 -46.86 14.05
C THR A 4 -22.99 -45.65 13.13
N PHE A 5 -23.40 -44.47 13.58
CA PHE A 5 -23.03 -43.22 12.94
C PHE A 5 -21.55 -42.97 13.24
N LEU A 6 -20.70 -43.10 12.22
CA LEU A 6 -19.31 -42.68 12.27
C LEU A 6 -19.25 -41.22 12.75
N LYS A 7 -18.60 -40.99 13.90
CA LYS A 7 -18.06 -39.68 14.25
C LYS A 7 -16.94 -39.39 13.26
N LEU A 8 -17.21 -38.55 12.27
CA LEU A 8 -16.16 -37.93 11.46
C LEU A 8 -15.45 -36.89 12.34
N ASP A 9 -14.35 -37.31 12.94
CA ASP A 9 -13.39 -36.44 13.58
C ASP A 9 -12.79 -35.55 12.48
N LYS A 10 -13.24 -34.29 12.39
CA LYS A 10 -12.66 -33.28 11.51
C LYS A 10 -11.44 -32.68 12.20
N THR A 11 -10.43 -33.51 12.38
CA THR A 11 -9.09 -33.09 12.75
C THR A 11 -8.54 -32.24 11.59
N GLU A 12 -8.16 -31.00 11.93
CA GLU A 12 -7.14 -30.16 11.27
C GLU A 12 -7.44 -29.62 9.87
N LEU A 13 -8.36 -28.65 9.80
CA LEU A 13 -8.23 -27.58 8.81
C LEU A 13 -7.17 -26.59 9.33
N THR A 14 -5.89 -26.86 9.06
CA THR A 14 -4.88 -25.80 9.08
C THR A 14 -5.36 -24.70 8.13
N PRO A 15 -5.55 -23.44 8.56
CA PRO A 15 -5.89 -22.39 7.64
C PRO A 15 -4.74 -22.27 6.62
N ILE A 16 -5.10 -22.50 5.36
CA ILE A 16 -4.31 -22.18 4.17
C ILE A 16 -3.73 -20.79 4.38
N GLY A 17 -2.42 -20.65 4.16
CA GLY A 17 -1.58 -19.50 4.48
C GLY A 17 -2.35 -18.21 4.64
N THR A 18 -2.34 -17.67 5.86
CA THR A 18 -2.67 -16.25 6.03
C THR A 18 -1.49 -15.48 5.46
N ASP A 19 -1.44 -15.34 4.15
CA ASP A 19 -0.74 -14.25 3.48
C ASP A 19 -1.44 -12.97 3.95
N LYS A 20 -1.17 -12.58 5.20
CA LYS A 20 -1.43 -11.23 5.65
C LYS A 20 -0.58 -10.39 4.71
N GLU A 21 -1.17 -9.86 3.65
CA GLU A 21 -0.57 -8.77 2.89
C GLU A 21 -0.03 -7.80 3.92
N GLU A 22 1.30 -7.74 4.02
CA GLU A 22 1.90 -6.97 5.09
C GLU A 22 1.49 -5.52 4.87
N LYS A 23 0.81 -4.93 5.86
CA LYS A 23 0.39 -3.54 5.77
C LYS A 23 1.63 -2.66 5.78
N ILE A 24 1.50 -1.51 5.12
CA ILE A 24 2.51 -0.45 5.12
C ILE A 24 3.14 -0.23 6.51
N THR A 25 4.46 -0.20 6.55
CA THR A 25 5.22 0.03 7.77
C THR A 25 5.23 1.52 8.17
N GLU A 26 5.45 1.80 9.45
CA GLU A 26 5.63 3.18 9.94
C GLU A 26 6.82 3.88 9.26
N LYS A 27 7.88 3.13 8.94
CA LYS A 27 9.03 3.64 8.20
C LYS A 27 8.62 4.11 6.80
N GLN A 28 7.92 3.28 6.04
CA GLN A 28 7.43 3.64 4.70
C GLN A 28 6.48 4.84 4.75
N ARG A 29 5.54 4.90 5.72
CA ARG A 29 4.68 6.08 5.92
C ARG A 29 5.49 7.35 6.13
N ARG A 30 6.53 7.30 6.97
CA ARG A 30 7.41 8.46 7.20
C ARG A 30 8.15 8.89 5.94
N TYR A 31 8.65 7.94 5.14
CA TYR A 31 9.30 8.27 3.86
C TYR A 31 8.33 8.94 2.89
N ILE A 32 7.13 8.38 2.70
CA ILE A 32 6.10 8.95 1.83
C ILE A 32 5.76 10.37 2.31
N PHE A 33 5.56 10.58 3.61
CA PHE A 33 5.25 11.89 4.16
C PHE A 33 6.35 12.93 3.88
N VAL A 34 7.62 12.57 4.04
CA VAL A 34 8.75 13.46 3.75
C VAL A 34 8.80 13.82 2.26
N LEU A 35 8.61 12.84 1.36
CA LEU A 35 8.64 13.07 -0.09
C LEU A 35 7.46 13.93 -0.54
N VAL A 36 6.25 13.66 -0.04
CA VAL A 36 5.05 14.47 -0.29
C VAL A 36 5.26 15.90 0.19
N ARG A 37 5.85 16.08 1.38
CA ARG A 37 6.15 17.41 1.92
C ARG A 37 7.16 18.16 1.07
N ASN A 38 8.22 17.50 0.61
CA ASN A 38 9.19 18.12 -0.30
C ASN A 38 8.53 18.59 -1.60
N TYR A 39 7.63 17.77 -2.16
CA TYR A 39 6.86 18.14 -3.35
C TYR A 39 5.93 19.33 -3.08
N ALA A 40 5.22 19.33 -1.94
CA ALA A 40 4.37 20.42 -1.49
C ALA A 40 5.16 21.75 -1.37
N ASP A 41 6.35 21.70 -0.75
CA ASP A 41 7.21 22.88 -0.56
C ASP A 41 7.69 23.47 -1.91
N LEU A 42 7.98 22.60 -2.89
CA LEU A 42 8.38 22.98 -4.25
C LEU A 42 7.23 23.61 -5.05
N THR A 43 6.05 23.00 -4.98
CA THR A 43 4.88 23.38 -5.80
C THR A 43 3.95 24.41 -5.16
N LYS A 44 4.18 24.73 -3.87
CA LYS A 44 3.32 25.58 -3.04
C LYS A 44 1.92 24.98 -2.76
N TYR A 45 1.75 23.68 -3.01
CA TYR A 45 0.57 22.96 -2.55
C TYR A 45 0.62 22.70 -1.05
N THR A 46 -0.53 22.43 -0.45
CA THR A 46 -0.57 21.84 0.88
C THR A 46 -0.11 20.37 0.82
N PRO A 47 0.41 19.80 1.93
CA PRO A 47 0.78 18.38 1.98
C PRO A 47 -0.37 17.43 1.63
N GLU A 48 -1.61 17.84 1.90
CA GLU A 48 -2.80 17.04 1.61
C GLU A 48 -3.12 17.04 0.11
N GLU A 49 -3.10 18.21 -0.54
CA GLU A 49 -3.24 18.31 -1.99
C GLU A 49 -2.10 17.59 -2.72
N ALA A 50 -0.86 17.79 -2.28
CA ALA A 50 0.32 17.12 -2.82
C ALA A 50 0.16 15.59 -2.77
N ARG A 51 -0.30 15.05 -1.64
CA ARG A 51 -0.56 13.62 -1.48
C ARG A 51 -1.57 13.12 -2.51
N ASP A 52 -2.69 13.83 -2.64
CA ASP A 52 -3.79 13.41 -3.50
C ASP A 52 -3.41 13.50 -4.99
N ILE A 53 -2.69 14.56 -5.38
CA ILE A 53 -2.12 14.74 -6.73
C ILE A 53 -1.14 13.61 -7.05
N LEU A 54 -0.15 13.36 -6.19
CA LEU A 54 0.87 12.34 -6.43
C LEU A 54 0.26 10.93 -6.48
N THR A 55 -0.74 10.66 -5.65
CA THR A 55 -1.48 9.38 -5.69
C THR A 55 -2.25 9.23 -6.99
N ALA A 56 -2.91 10.30 -7.46
CA ALA A 56 -3.63 10.29 -8.72
C ALA A 56 -2.70 10.07 -9.93
N ILE A 57 -1.54 10.74 -9.95
CA ILE A 57 -0.53 10.57 -11.01
C ILE A 57 -0.05 9.12 -11.03
N TYR A 58 0.36 8.57 -9.88
CA TYR A 58 0.81 7.18 -9.78
C TYR A 58 -0.26 6.19 -10.26
N CYS A 59 -1.51 6.38 -9.86
CA CYS A 59 -2.61 5.51 -10.30
C CYS A 59 -2.83 5.60 -11.82
N CYS A 60 -2.75 6.81 -12.38
CA CYS A 60 -2.92 7.04 -13.81
C CYS A 60 -1.80 6.38 -14.63
N GLU A 61 -0.55 6.56 -14.24
CA GLU A 61 0.62 6.01 -14.93
C GLU A 61 0.68 4.48 -14.90
N ASN A 62 0.26 3.87 -13.79
CA ASN A 62 0.29 2.42 -13.63
C ASN A 62 -1.05 1.74 -13.99
N HIS A 63 -2.03 2.51 -14.48
CA HIS A 63 -3.40 2.03 -14.75
C HIS A 63 -4.03 1.31 -13.54
N LEU A 64 -3.78 1.81 -12.33
CA LEU A 64 -4.26 1.24 -11.07
C LEU A 64 -5.53 1.95 -10.59
N LEU A 65 -6.34 1.22 -9.81
CA LEU A 65 -7.44 1.81 -9.07
C LEU A 65 -6.91 2.73 -7.95
N PRO A 66 -7.64 3.80 -7.60
CA PRO A 66 -7.32 4.64 -6.46
C PRO A 66 -7.16 3.80 -5.19
N PHE A 67 -6.10 4.06 -4.44
CA PHE A 67 -5.78 3.33 -3.22
C PHE A 67 -5.51 4.29 -2.06
N SER A 68 -5.65 3.77 -0.84
CA SER A 68 -5.35 4.52 0.37
C SER A 68 -3.93 4.25 0.85
N LEU A 69 -3.13 5.29 1.02
CA LEU A 69 -1.79 5.20 1.63
C LEU A 69 -1.83 4.77 3.10
N SER A 70 -2.99 4.89 3.74
CA SER A 70 -3.21 4.42 5.11
C SER A 70 -3.48 2.92 5.17
N ASP A 71 -3.89 2.28 4.07
CA ASP A 71 -4.30 0.88 4.04
C ASP A 71 -3.86 0.20 2.73
N CYS A 72 -2.55 0.26 2.46
CA CYS A 72 -1.92 -0.43 1.34
C CYS A 72 -0.90 -1.48 1.81
N SER A 73 -0.58 -2.40 0.91
CA SER A 73 0.48 -3.39 1.11
C SER A 73 1.87 -2.73 1.14
N GLN A 74 2.82 -3.35 1.82
CA GLN A 74 4.22 -2.89 1.85
C GLN A 74 4.85 -2.82 0.46
N GLU A 75 4.53 -3.77 -0.42
CA GLU A 75 4.98 -3.78 -1.81
C GLU A 75 4.54 -2.50 -2.51
N ARG A 76 3.24 -2.22 -2.50
CA ARG A 76 2.68 -1.01 -3.11
C ARG A 76 3.18 0.28 -2.47
N ALA A 77 3.41 0.27 -1.16
CA ALA A 77 4.05 1.41 -0.49
C ALA A 77 5.49 1.64 -0.98
N SER A 78 6.23 0.57 -1.25
CA SER A 78 7.60 0.65 -1.75
C SER A 78 7.65 1.14 -3.18
N ASP A 79 6.79 0.60 -4.04
CA ASP A 79 6.64 1.06 -5.43
C ASP A 79 6.26 2.54 -5.49
N PHE A 80 5.35 2.97 -4.62
CA PHE A 80 4.96 4.37 -4.53
C PHE A 80 6.12 5.26 -4.07
N ILE A 81 6.93 4.82 -3.10
CA ILE A 81 8.13 5.56 -2.68
C ILE A 81 9.13 5.71 -3.84
N GLU A 82 9.35 4.65 -4.61
CA GLU A 82 10.25 4.69 -5.77
C GLU A 82 9.73 5.64 -6.85
N PHE A 83 8.43 5.60 -7.14
CA PHE A 83 7.76 6.59 -7.99
C PHE A 83 8.00 8.01 -7.50
N LEU A 84 7.76 8.29 -6.22
CA LEU A 84 7.97 9.62 -5.63
C LEU A 84 9.43 10.09 -5.73
N LEU A 85 10.40 9.20 -5.52
CA LEU A 85 11.81 9.53 -5.66
C LEU A 85 12.14 9.94 -7.10
N ARG A 86 11.76 9.12 -8.09
CA ARG A 86 11.96 9.42 -9.51
C ARG A 86 11.28 10.73 -9.90
N TYR A 87 10.02 10.90 -9.52
CA TYR A 87 9.23 12.09 -9.84
C TYR A 87 9.86 13.34 -9.21
N THR A 88 10.25 13.30 -7.94
CA THR A 88 10.88 14.46 -7.29
C THR A 88 12.28 14.78 -7.81
N GLU A 89 13.03 13.81 -8.33
CA GLU A 89 14.32 14.06 -9.00
C GLU A 89 14.16 14.73 -10.36
N GLU A 90 13.17 14.33 -11.15
CA GLU A 90 12.87 14.96 -12.45
C GLU A 90 12.52 16.44 -12.31
N TRP A 91 11.76 16.80 -11.26
CA TRP A 91 11.35 18.19 -10.99
C TRP A 91 12.46 19.09 -10.45
N LYS A 92 13.57 18.53 -9.98
CA LYS A 92 14.74 19.32 -9.54
C LYS A 92 15.61 19.80 -10.70
N ARG A 93 15.37 19.29 -11.91
CA ARG A 93 16.20 19.50 -13.10
C ARG A 93 15.67 20.66 -13.95
#